data_AF-A0A5A7ZPR1-F1
#
_entry.id   AF-A0A5A7ZPR1-F1
#
_cell.length_a   1.000
_cell.length_b   1.000
_cell.length_c   1.000
_cell.angle_alpha   90.00
_cell.angle_beta   90.00
_cell.angle_gamma   90.00
#
_symmetry.space_group_name_H-M   'P 1'
#
loop_
_entity.id
_entity.type
_entity.pdbx_description
1 polymer ?
#
loop_
_entity_poly.entity_id
_entity_poly.type
_entity_poly.pdbx_seq_one_letter_code
_entity_poly.pdbx_strand_id
1 'polypeptide(L)'
;MRYALIAAVTACLALPSIAAAEGLPVPPHDVDRACASLRDKGLIASCVRDEQFSYDVVTSVWGRLSPARQRESYKFASEQGSTYHAFYKSLSLFVTTQAQMQQQDDDAVRPVPRFQR
;
A
#
# COMPACT_ATOMS: atom_id res chain seq x y z
N MET A 1 46.15 37.47 -30.07
CA MET A 1 45.41 36.67 -31.07
C MET A 1 44.77 35.52 -30.27
N ARG A 2 43.44 35.39 -30.16
CA ARG A 2 42.54 34.69 -31.12
C ARG A 2 43.18 33.36 -31.59
N TYR A 3 42.66 32.14 -31.38
CA TYR A 3 41.37 31.61 -30.88
C TYR A 3 41.69 30.39 -29.92
N ALA A 4 40.81 29.50 -29.43
CA ALA A 4 39.38 29.23 -29.67
C ALA A 4 38.69 28.54 -28.44
N LEU A 5 37.42 28.14 -28.62
CA LEU A 5 36.63 27.20 -27.82
C LEU A 5 37.18 25.76 -27.78
N ILE A 6 36.82 25.00 -26.72
CA ILE A 6 36.10 23.71 -26.81
C ILE A 6 35.33 23.50 -25.50
N ALA A 7 34.07 23.07 -25.60
CA ALA A 7 33.24 22.70 -24.45
C ALA A 7 33.38 21.21 -24.15
N ALA A 8 33.36 20.84 -22.87
CA ALA A 8 33.18 19.46 -22.41
C ALA A 8 32.06 19.43 -21.37
N VAL A 9 30.81 19.47 -21.86
CA VAL A 9 29.64 19.14 -21.04
C VAL A 9 29.68 17.64 -20.79
N THR A 10 30.19 17.22 -19.64
CA THR A 10 30.17 15.81 -19.23
C THR A 10 28.76 15.46 -18.74
N ALA A 11 27.88 15.16 -19.69
CA ALA A 11 26.55 14.65 -19.41
C ALA A 11 26.60 13.17 -18.98
N CYS A 12 25.57 12.75 -18.25
CA CYS A 12 25.16 11.36 -18.06
C CYS A 12 26.14 10.37 -17.41
N LEU A 13 26.12 10.32 -16.08
CA LEU A 13 25.79 9.07 -15.38
C LEU A 13 24.69 9.33 -14.34
N ALA A 14 23.56 9.87 -14.82
CA ALA A 14 22.31 9.61 -14.16
C ALA A 14 22.02 8.11 -14.32
N LEU A 15 22.46 7.31 -13.35
CA LEU A 15 21.78 6.05 -13.08
C LEU A 15 20.28 6.36 -13.06
N PRO A 16 19.43 5.59 -13.74
CA PRO A 16 18.05 5.53 -13.29
C PRO A 16 18.14 5.00 -11.86
N SER A 17 18.02 5.89 -10.88
CA SER A 17 17.62 5.49 -9.55
C SER A 17 16.48 4.54 -9.77
N ILE A 18 16.62 3.32 -9.26
CA ILE A 18 15.51 2.40 -9.20
C ILE A 18 14.49 3.15 -8.36
N ALA A 19 13.53 3.78 -9.05
CA ALA A 19 12.28 4.15 -8.46
C ALA A 19 11.69 2.80 -8.09
N ALA A 20 12.03 2.34 -6.89
CA ALA A 20 11.14 1.53 -6.11
C ALA A 20 9.78 2.19 -6.34
N ALA A 21 8.81 1.40 -6.79
CA ALA A 21 7.44 1.84 -6.73
C ALA A 21 7.13 1.97 -5.24
N GLU A 22 7.52 3.11 -4.65
CA GLU A 22 7.26 3.44 -3.27
C GLU A 22 5.75 3.43 -3.17
N GLY A 23 5.24 2.34 -2.60
CA GLY A 23 3.83 2.18 -2.36
C GLY A 23 3.36 3.42 -1.62
N LEU A 24 2.14 3.85 -1.92
CA LEU A 24 1.52 4.94 -1.18
C LEU A 24 1.68 4.65 0.32
N PRO A 25 1.89 5.65 1.18
CA PRO A 25 1.95 5.39 2.62
C PRO A 25 0.67 4.69 3.07
N VAL A 26 0.77 3.82 4.09
CA VAL A 26 -0.41 3.22 4.71
C VAL A 26 -1.32 4.36 5.18
N PRO A 27 -2.63 4.35 4.85
CA PRO A 27 -3.51 5.47 5.16
C PRO A 27 -3.54 5.78 6.66
N PRO A 28 -3.34 7.05 7.08
CA PRO A 28 -3.32 7.41 8.48
C PRO A 28 -4.72 7.36 9.08
N HIS A 29 -4.84 6.81 10.29
CA HIS A 29 -6.07 6.77 11.06
C HIS A 29 -5.80 6.93 12.56
N ASP A 30 -6.61 7.76 13.22
CA ASP A 30 -6.52 8.10 14.64
C ASP A 30 -7.35 7.10 15.47
N VAL A 31 -6.75 5.93 15.72
CA VAL A 31 -7.38 4.79 16.42
C VAL A 31 -7.83 5.19 17.83
N ASP A 32 -7.01 5.96 18.56
CA ASP A 32 -7.32 6.36 19.93
C ASP A 32 -8.58 7.23 19.98
N ARG A 33 -8.67 8.25 19.12
CA ARG A 33 -9.87 9.09 19.01
C ARG A 33 -11.08 8.29 18.52
N ALA A 34 -10.89 7.37 17.58
CA ALA A 34 -11.95 6.55 17.03
C ALA A 34 -12.54 5.58 18.06
N CYS A 35 -11.70 4.86 18.79
CA CYS A 35 -12.13 3.97 19.86
C CYS A 35 -12.69 4.76 21.06
N ALA A 36 -12.13 5.92 21.42
CA ALA A 36 -12.66 6.77 22.49
C ALA A 36 -14.09 7.27 22.21
N SER A 37 -14.51 7.36 20.94
CA SER A 37 -15.87 7.76 20.56
C SER A 37 -16.93 6.69 20.81
N LEU A 38 -16.55 5.46 21.19
CA LEU A 38 -17.50 4.39 21.50
C LEU A 38 -18.41 4.76 22.68
N ARG A 39 -19.70 4.42 22.56
CA ARG A 39 -20.71 4.64 23.60
C ARG A 39 -20.46 3.75 24.83
N ASP A 40 -20.15 2.47 24.59
CA ASP A 40 -19.73 1.55 25.64
C ASP A 40 -18.22 1.68 25.87
N LYS A 41 -17.85 2.10 27.09
CA LYS A 41 -16.46 2.28 27.48
C LYS A 41 -15.74 0.96 27.79
N GLY A 42 -16.46 -0.12 28.06
CA GLY A 42 -15.88 -1.46 28.21
C GLY A 42 -15.28 -2.01 26.92
N LEU A 43 -15.76 -1.54 25.75
CA LEU A 43 -15.30 -2.02 24.43
C LEU A 43 -14.06 -1.29 23.90
N ILE A 44 -13.63 -0.17 24.49
CA ILE A 44 -12.50 0.63 24.01
C ILE A 44 -11.22 -0.21 23.88
N ALA A 45 -10.90 -1.00 24.90
CA ALA A 45 -9.72 -1.85 24.89
C ALA A 45 -9.80 -2.98 23.85
N SER A 46 -11.01 -3.41 23.43
CA SER A 46 -11.16 -4.35 22.32
C SER A 46 -10.95 -3.65 20.99
N CYS A 47 -11.59 -2.50 20.79
CA CYS A 47 -11.46 -1.69 19.59
C CYS A 47 -10.00 -1.38 19.24
N VAL A 48 -9.20 -0.91 20.22
CA VAL A 48 -7.78 -0.60 20.00
C VAL A 48 -6.99 -1.85 19.58
N ARG A 49 -7.27 -3.02 20.18
CA ARG A 49 -6.61 -4.28 19.78
C ARG A 49 -7.03 -4.75 18.39
N ASP A 50 -8.32 -4.64 18.07
CA ASP A 50 -8.87 -5.10 16.80
C ASP A 50 -8.37 -4.22 15.64
N GLU A 51 -8.29 -2.89 15.84
CA GLU A 51 -7.70 -1.96 14.88
C GLU A 51 -6.18 -2.14 14.75
N GLN A 52 -5.44 -2.35 15.85
CA GLN A 52 -4.00 -2.63 15.80
C GLN A 52 -3.70 -3.92 15.03
N PHE A 53 -4.40 -5.02 15.34
CA PHE A 53 -4.25 -6.28 14.60
C PHE A 53 -4.53 -6.08 13.10
N SER A 54 -5.56 -5.31 12.77
CA SER A 54 -5.92 -5.03 11.39
C SER A 54 -4.89 -4.13 10.68
N TYR A 55 -4.27 -3.19 11.40
CA TYR A 55 -3.14 -2.38 10.92
C TYR A 55 -1.91 -3.24 10.63
N ASP A 56 -1.58 -4.19 11.50
CA ASP A 56 -0.46 -5.12 11.31
C ASP A 56 -0.68 -5.98 10.05
N VAL A 57 -1.91 -6.46 9.82
CA VAL A 57 -2.29 -7.13 8.57
C VAL A 57 -2.13 -6.20 7.36
N VAL A 58 -2.64 -4.96 7.43
CA VAL A 58 -2.52 -3.99 6.34
C VAL A 58 -1.06 -3.74 5.99
N THR A 59 -0.21 -3.39 6.96
CA THR A 59 1.22 -3.08 6.73
C THR A 59 1.97 -4.26 6.10
N SER A 60 1.67 -5.50 6.49
CA SER A 60 2.28 -6.71 5.93
C SER A 60 1.95 -6.98 4.45
N VAL A 61 0.82 -6.44 3.95
CA VAL A 61 0.33 -6.65 2.59
C VAL A 61 0.51 -5.42 1.71
N TRP A 62 0.41 -4.21 2.28
CA TRP A 62 0.27 -2.94 1.55
C TRP A 62 1.36 -2.70 0.51
N GLY A 63 2.63 -2.87 0.89
CA GLY A 63 3.79 -2.69 -0.01
C GLY A 63 3.90 -3.71 -1.15
N ARG A 64 3.09 -4.78 -1.14
CA ARG A 64 3.03 -5.79 -2.21
C ARG A 64 1.98 -5.48 -3.27
N LEU A 65 1.02 -4.59 -2.95
CA LEU A 65 -0.02 -4.15 -3.87
C LEU A 65 0.51 -3.09 -4.83
N SER A 66 0.07 -3.16 -6.09
CA SER A 66 0.26 -2.06 -7.04
C SER A 66 -0.40 -0.76 -6.53
N PRO A 67 0.14 0.43 -6.88
CA PRO A 67 -0.43 1.71 -6.45
C PRO A 67 -1.90 1.94 -6.85
N ALA A 68 -2.39 1.26 -7.90
CA ALA A 68 -3.80 1.29 -8.26
C ALA A 68 -4.67 0.55 -7.22
N ARG A 69 -4.32 -0.69 -6.89
CA ARG A 69 -5.03 -1.51 -5.89
C ARG A 69 -4.94 -0.93 -4.48
N GLN A 70 -3.84 -0.24 -4.13
CA GLN A 70 -3.72 0.56 -2.91
C GLN A 70 -4.78 1.69 -2.86
N ARG A 71 -4.91 2.48 -3.95
CA ARG A 71 -5.92 3.55 -4.03
C ARG A 71 -7.35 3.01 -3.95
N GLU A 72 -7.64 1.91 -4.62
CA GLU A 72 -8.96 1.25 -4.55
C GLU A 72 -9.27 0.77 -3.13
N SER A 73 -8.32 0.10 -2.47
CA SER A 73 -8.47 -0.37 -1.09
C SER A 73 -8.72 0.78 -0.12
N TYR A 74 -7.96 1.89 -0.25
CA TYR A 74 -8.15 3.08 0.58
C TYR A 74 -9.49 3.76 0.31
N LYS A 75 -9.85 3.98 -0.96
CA LYS A 75 -11.14 4.56 -1.35
C LYS A 75 -12.27 3.75 -0.72
N PHE A 76 -12.24 2.42 -0.88
CA PHE A 76 -13.25 1.54 -0.32
C PHE A 76 -13.32 1.62 1.21
N ALA A 77 -12.18 1.57 1.91
CA ALA A 77 -12.17 1.71 3.38
C ALA A 77 -12.66 3.09 3.85
N SER A 78 -12.46 4.15 3.07
CA SER A 78 -12.98 5.49 3.36
C SER A 78 -14.49 5.64 3.09
N GLU A 79 -15.04 4.87 2.13
CA GLU A 79 -16.46 4.89 1.75
C GLU A 79 -17.30 3.90 2.58
N GLN A 80 -16.77 2.71 2.89
CA GLN A 80 -17.41 1.67 3.70
C GLN A 80 -16.99 1.65 5.17
N GLY A 81 -16.09 2.56 5.60
CA GLY A 81 -15.77 2.88 7.00
C GLY A 81 -16.94 3.55 7.76
N SER A 82 -18.13 2.98 7.58
CA SER A 82 -19.45 3.36 8.12
C SER A 82 -19.48 3.45 9.65
N THR A 83 -18.50 2.84 10.32
CA THR A 83 -18.12 3.17 11.69
C THR A 83 -16.66 3.61 11.73
N TYR A 84 -16.44 4.85 12.20
CA TYR A 84 -15.12 5.48 12.33
C TYR A 84 -14.11 4.62 13.12
N HIS A 85 -14.58 3.73 14.00
CA HIS A 85 -13.78 2.83 14.84
C HIS A 85 -13.47 1.45 14.21
N ALA A 86 -13.69 1.26 12.92
CA ALA A 86 -13.46 0.00 12.21
C ALA A 86 -12.69 0.21 10.88
N PHE A 87 -11.86 1.25 10.80
CA PHE A 87 -11.21 1.68 9.57
C PHE A 87 -10.15 0.68 9.09
N TYR A 88 -9.15 0.36 9.92
CA TYR A 88 -8.13 -0.62 9.54
C TYR A 88 -8.73 -2.02 9.41
N LYS A 89 -9.74 -2.36 10.22
CA LYS A 89 -10.51 -3.60 10.05
C LYS A 89 -11.11 -3.70 8.65
N SER A 90 -11.78 -2.65 8.19
CA SER A 90 -12.33 -2.57 6.84
C SER A 90 -11.22 -2.66 5.80
N LEU A 91 -10.15 -1.86 5.93
CA LEU A 91 -9.02 -1.85 5.00
C LEU A 91 -8.34 -3.22 4.87
N SER A 92 -8.18 -3.96 5.98
CA SER A 92 -7.54 -5.28 6.02
C SER A 92 -8.25 -6.32 5.13
N LEU A 93 -9.58 -6.27 5.04
CA LEU A 93 -10.38 -7.16 4.19
C LEU A 93 -10.17 -6.86 2.70
N PHE A 94 -10.02 -5.59 2.34
CA PHE A 94 -9.83 -5.19 0.95
C PHE A 94 -8.41 -5.42 0.45
N VAL A 95 -7.39 -5.13 1.26
CA VAL A 95 -5.99 -5.35 0.85
C VAL A 95 -5.67 -6.83 0.70
N THR A 96 -6.25 -7.70 1.53
CA THR A 96 -6.08 -9.16 1.42
C THR A 96 -6.77 -9.71 0.17
N THR A 97 -8.01 -9.28 -0.11
CA THR A 97 -8.73 -9.62 -1.36
C THR A 97 -7.95 -9.13 -2.60
N GLN A 98 -7.49 -7.88 -2.60
CA GLN A 98 -6.72 -7.29 -3.68
C GLN A 98 -5.37 -7.97 -3.89
N ALA A 99 -4.73 -8.48 -2.83
CA ALA A 99 -3.48 -9.23 -2.93
C ALA A 99 -3.69 -10.62 -3.57
N GLN A 100 -4.78 -11.30 -3.22
CA GLN A 100 -5.15 -12.58 -3.86
C GLN A 100 -5.44 -12.38 -5.35
N MET A 101 -6.22 -11.36 -5.71
CA MET A 101 -6.52 -11.04 -7.11
C MET A 101 -5.27 -10.62 -7.89
N GLN A 102 -4.34 -9.86 -7.30
CA GLN A 102 -3.09 -9.50 -7.99
C GLN A 102 -2.21 -10.73 -8.22
N GLN A 103 -2.12 -11.63 -7.24
CA GLN A 103 -1.38 -12.88 -7.40
C GLN A 103 -1.97 -13.76 -8.52
N GLN A 104 -3.30 -13.80 -8.65
CA GLN A 104 -3.97 -14.51 -9.75
C GLN A 104 -3.65 -13.90 -11.12
N ASP A 105 -3.65 -12.56 -11.24
CA ASP A 105 -3.23 -11.89 -12.48
C ASP A 105 -1.76 -12.17 -12.82
N ASP A 106 -0.86 -12.08 -11.83
CA ASP A 106 0.58 -12.32 -11.97
C ASP A 106 0.87 -13.77 -12.41
N ASP A 107 0.15 -14.75 -11.83
CA ASP A 107 0.27 -16.17 -12.19
C ASP A 107 -0.37 -16.50 -13.54
N ALA A 108 -1.45 -15.81 -13.95
CA ALA A 108 -2.06 -15.96 -15.28
C ALA A 108 -1.18 -15.40 -16.42
N VAL A 109 -0.35 -14.40 -16.14
CA VAL A 109 0.61 -13.81 -17.10
C VAL A 109 1.90 -14.65 -17.23
N ARG A 110 2.22 -15.50 -16.24
CA ARG A 110 3.43 -16.33 -16.29
C ARG A 110 3.33 -17.41 -17.37
N PRO A 111 4.30 -17.48 -18.32
CA PRO A 111 4.33 -18.56 -19.29
C PRO A 111 4.59 -19.89 -18.59
N VAL A 112 3.76 -20.90 -18.90
CA VAL A 112 3.94 -22.27 -18.38
C VAL A 112 5.35 -22.76 -18.73
N PRO A 113 6.15 -23.24 -17.77
CA PRO A 113 7.48 -23.75 -18.06
C PRO A 113 7.38 -24.95 -19.01
N ARG A 114 7.85 -24.76 -20.25
CA ARG A 114 8.06 -25.87 -21.18
C ARG A 114 9.24 -26.69 -20.67
N PHE A 115 8.93 -27.76 -19.93
CA PHE A 115 9.88 -28.84 -19.71
C PHE A 115 10.30 -29.40 -21.07
N GLN A 116 11.49 -29.03 -21.53
CA GLN A 116 12.13 -29.72 -22.65
C GLN A 116 12.45 -31.15 -22.21
N ARG A 117 12.17 -32.10 -23.09
CA ARG A 117 12.20 -33.54 -22.84
C ARG A 117 13.26 -34.20 -23.72
#